data_AF-A0A7W0LUW7-F1
#
_entry.id   AF-A0A7W0LUW7-F1
#
_cell.length_a   1.000
_cell.length_b   1.000
_cell.length_c   1.000
_cell.angle_alpha   90.00
_cell.angle_beta   90.00
_cell.angle_gamma   90.00
#
_symmetry.space_group_name_H-M   'P 1'
#
loop_
_entity.id
_entity.type
_entity.pdbx_description
1 polymer ?
#
loop_
_entity_poly.entity_id
_entity_poly.type
_entity_poly.pdbx_seq_one_letter_code
_entity_poly.pdbx_strand_id
1 'polypeptide(L)'
;MPGPAIIQSDRSVLLEVAHPEFEDGRRELAAFAELEKSPEHIHTYRISSVSLWNAAAAGLDADEIAATLRRLSRYDVPQALLADVRDLCSRYGRLRLLEGEAGLLRLVADDAALLLEVTRAPGVAELLRGRPS
;
A
#
# COMPACT_ATOMS: atom_id res chain seq x y z
N MET A 1 -24.18 0.91 14.18
CA MET A 1 -24.27 -0.47 13.66
C MET A 1 -22.84 -0.98 13.51
N PRO A 2 -22.56 -2.29 13.53
CA PRO A 2 -21.23 -2.77 13.17
C PRO A 2 -20.90 -2.38 11.72
N GLY A 3 -19.62 -2.25 11.36
CA GLY A 3 -19.20 -1.78 10.02
C GLY A 3 -19.62 -2.69 8.86
N PRO A 4 -19.60 -2.19 7.60
CA PRO A 4 -20.06 -2.90 6.41
C PRO A 4 -19.17 -4.06 5.94
N ALA A 5 -17.95 -4.21 6.47
CA ALA A 5 -16.96 -5.12 5.91
C ALA A 5 -16.44 -6.17 6.90
N ILE A 6 -16.06 -7.34 6.39
CA ILE A 6 -15.27 -8.32 7.13
C ILE A 6 -13.85 -8.30 6.56
N ILE A 7 -12.86 -8.08 7.44
CA ILE A 7 -11.46 -7.92 7.04
C ILE A 7 -10.67 -9.15 7.48
N GLN A 8 -10.01 -9.80 6.53
CA GLN A 8 -9.35 -11.09 6.74
C GLN A 8 -7.82 -10.96 6.76
N SER A 9 -7.15 -11.90 7.42
CA SER A 9 -5.69 -11.92 7.53
C SER A 9 -4.98 -12.20 6.20
N ASP A 10 -5.68 -12.79 5.23
CA ASP A 10 -5.18 -13.06 3.88
C ASP A 10 -5.31 -11.86 2.93
N ARG A 11 -5.58 -10.67 3.50
CA ARG A 11 -5.74 -9.39 2.80
C ARG A 11 -6.99 -9.27 1.95
N SER A 12 -7.95 -10.17 2.10
CA SER A 12 -9.28 -10.02 1.51
C SER A 12 -10.19 -9.17 2.40
N VAL A 13 -11.06 -8.38 1.74
CA VAL A 13 -12.10 -7.57 2.38
C VAL A 13 -13.44 -7.92 1.74
N LEU A 14 -14.38 -8.36 2.56
CA LEU A 14 -15.74 -8.72 2.13
C LEU A 14 -16.70 -7.59 2.51
N LEU A 15 -17.14 -6.81 1.53
CA LEU A 15 -18.00 -5.64 1.72
C LEU A 15 -19.47 -5.98 1.43
N GLU A 16 -20.35 -5.74 2.39
CA GLU A 16 -21.78 -6.06 2.30
C GLU A 16 -22.56 -5.02 1.51
N VAL A 17 -23.23 -5.45 0.43
CA VAL A 17 -23.97 -4.57 -0.50
C VAL A 17 -25.22 -3.99 0.14
N ALA A 18 -25.90 -4.76 0.99
CA ALA A 18 -27.12 -4.31 1.67
C ALA A 18 -26.86 -3.32 2.82
N HIS A 19 -25.60 -3.08 3.20
CA HIS A 19 -25.28 -2.18 4.30
C HIS A 19 -25.46 -0.70 3.86
N PRO A 20 -26.03 0.18 4.70
CA PRO A 20 -26.24 1.60 4.34
C PRO A 20 -24.95 2.35 3.94
N GLU A 21 -23.81 1.96 4.51
CA GLU A 21 -22.48 2.54 4.25
C GLU A 21 -21.74 1.85 3.08
N PHE A 22 -22.41 1.00 2.30
CA PHE A 22 -21.78 0.26 1.21
C PHE A 22 -21.06 1.17 0.20
N GLU A 23 -21.73 2.22 -0.30
CA GLU A 23 -21.14 3.09 -1.33
C GLU A 23 -19.94 3.90 -0.82
N ASP A 24 -19.99 4.35 0.43
CA ASP A 24 -18.86 5.04 1.06
C ASP A 24 -17.71 4.07 1.35
N GLY A 25 -18.00 2.87 1.87
CA GLY A 25 -17.00 1.82 2.07
C GLY A 25 -16.34 1.39 0.77
N ARG A 26 -17.10 1.29 -0.33
CA ARG A 26 -16.58 1.03 -1.68
C ARG A 26 -15.65 2.14 -2.14
N ARG A 27 -16.01 3.41 -1.93
CA ARG A 27 -15.18 4.57 -2.32
C ARG A 27 -13.88 4.59 -1.53
N GLU A 28 -13.96 4.34 -0.22
CA GLU A 28 -12.80 4.32 0.67
C GLU A 28 -11.84 3.17 0.32
N LEU A 29 -12.37 1.95 0.10
CA LEU A 29 -11.55 0.79 -0.29
C LEU A 29 -10.85 1.00 -1.63
N ALA A 30 -11.49 1.66 -2.60
CA ALA A 30 -10.90 1.90 -3.92
C ALA A 30 -9.59 2.70 -3.88
N ALA A 31 -9.31 3.41 -2.78
CA ALA A 31 -8.06 4.15 -2.62
C ALA A 31 -6.84 3.25 -2.38
N PHE A 32 -7.03 2.04 -1.84
CA PHE A 32 -5.92 1.17 -1.42
C PHE A 32 -6.18 -0.33 -1.57
N ALA A 33 -7.27 -0.74 -2.22
CA ALA A 33 -7.63 -2.13 -2.48
C ALA A 33 -8.27 -2.29 -3.87
N GLU A 34 -8.04 -3.44 -4.49
CA GLU A 34 -8.51 -3.77 -5.84
C GLU A 34 -9.79 -4.61 -5.75
N LEU A 35 -10.80 -4.30 -6.56
CA LEU A 35 -12.02 -5.10 -6.65
C LEU A 35 -11.73 -6.43 -7.37
N GLU A 36 -11.90 -7.56 -6.69
CA GLU A 36 -11.77 -8.90 -7.29
C GLU A 36 -13.09 -9.40 -7.88
N LYS A 37 -14.19 -9.24 -7.13
CA LYS A 37 -15.52 -9.78 -7.50
C LYS A 37 -16.64 -8.89 -6.97
N SER A 38 -17.71 -8.73 -7.74
CA SER A 38 -18.90 -7.95 -7.36
C SER A 38 -20.22 -8.69 -7.61
N PRO A 39 -20.50 -9.81 -6.92
CA PRO A 39 -21.81 -10.43 -6.91
C PRO A 39 -22.81 -9.58 -6.08
N GLU A 40 -24.09 -9.92 -6.20
CA GLU A 40 -25.23 -9.15 -5.68
C GLU A 40 -25.16 -8.80 -4.18
N HIS A 41 -24.58 -9.66 -3.34
CA HIS A 41 -24.65 -9.52 -1.89
C HIS A 41 -23.35 -9.05 -1.23
N ILE A 42 -22.20 -9.47 -1.76
CA ILE A 42 -20.89 -9.27 -1.14
C ILE A 42 -19.87 -8.93 -2.20
N HIS A 43 -19.28 -7.73 -2.16
CA HIS A 43 -18.14 -7.41 -2.99
C HIS A 43 -16.85 -7.86 -2.30
N THR A 44 -15.93 -8.45 -3.06
CA THR A 44 -14.62 -8.88 -2.55
C THR A 44 -13.53 -7.97 -3.09
N TYR A 45 -12.77 -7.38 -2.19
CA TYR A 45 -11.58 -6.58 -2.49
C TYR A 45 -10.31 -7.27 -2.00
N ARG A 46 -9.18 -6.94 -2.62
CA ARG A 46 -7.85 -7.38 -2.23
C ARG A 46 -6.95 -6.21 -1.93
N ILE A 47 -6.30 -6.25 -0.76
CA ILE A 47 -5.18 -5.37 -0.46
C ILE A 47 -3.92 -6.05 -0.99
N SER A 48 -3.34 -5.49 -2.05
CA SER A 48 -2.10 -5.96 -2.67
C SER A 48 -0.95 -4.98 -2.39
N SER A 49 0.30 -5.45 -2.49
CA SER A 49 1.46 -4.57 -2.35
C SER A 49 1.45 -3.42 -3.35
N VAL A 50 0.94 -3.66 -4.57
CA VAL A 50 0.80 -2.62 -5.61
C VAL A 50 -0.28 -1.61 -5.23
N SER A 51 -1.44 -2.06 -4.74
CA SER A 51 -2.51 -1.14 -4.31
C SER A 51 -2.09 -0.24 -3.15
N LEU A 52 -1.33 -0.77 -2.18
CA LEU A 52 -0.77 0.02 -1.08
C LEU A 52 0.32 0.99 -1.54
N TRP A 53 1.16 0.57 -2.50
CA TRP A 53 2.15 1.46 -3.11
C TRP A 53 1.49 2.62 -3.84
N ASN A 54 0.42 2.34 -4.61
CA ASN A 54 -0.37 3.36 -5.29
C ASN A 54 -1.04 4.31 -4.31
N ALA A 55 -1.58 3.79 -3.22
CA ALA A 55 -2.17 4.59 -2.14
C ALA A 55 -1.14 5.53 -1.50
N ALA A 56 0.04 5.00 -1.14
CA ALA A 56 1.13 5.79 -0.58
C ALA A 56 1.63 6.86 -1.58
N ALA A 57 1.70 6.52 -2.87
CA ALA A 57 2.04 7.47 -3.93
C ALA A 57 1.00 8.59 -4.10
N ALA A 58 -0.27 8.31 -3.79
CA ALA A 58 -1.34 9.30 -3.76
C ALA A 58 -1.37 10.10 -2.44
N GLY A 59 -0.44 9.86 -1.52
CA GLY A 59 -0.32 10.57 -0.25
C GLY A 59 -1.14 9.98 0.89
N LEU A 60 -1.73 8.79 0.72
CA LEU A 60 -2.48 8.11 1.78
C LEU A 60 -1.49 7.35 2.69
N ASP A 61 -1.49 7.67 3.98
CA ASP A 61 -0.58 7.03 4.93
C ASP A 61 -1.12 5.71 5.50
N ALA A 62 -0.23 4.93 6.13
CA ALA A 62 -0.58 3.62 6.66
C ALA A 62 -1.57 3.67 7.83
N ASP A 63 -1.55 4.74 8.63
CA ASP A 63 -2.44 4.89 9.78
C ASP A 63 -3.84 5.34 9.33
N GLU A 64 -3.95 6.14 8.27
CA GLU A 64 -5.21 6.46 7.58
C GLU A 64 -5.87 5.21 6.97
N ILE A 65 -5.08 4.36 6.30
CA ILE A 65 -5.55 3.06 5.81
C ILE A 65 -6.01 2.20 6.98
N ALA A 66 -5.21 2.09 8.05
CA ALA A 66 -5.56 1.30 9.23
C ALA A 66 -6.81 1.84 9.95
N ALA A 67 -7.00 3.16 10.01
CA ALA A 67 -8.19 3.79 10.58
C ALA A 67 -9.43 3.47 9.74
N THR A 68 -9.30 3.54 8.41
CA THR A 68 -10.36 3.18 7.46
C THR A 68 -10.76 1.72 7.62
N LEU A 69 -9.79 0.79 7.65
CA LEU A 69 -10.05 -0.64 7.88
C LEU A 69 -10.80 -0.87 9.20
N ARG A 70 -10.41 -0.20 10.29
CA ARG A 70 -11.09 -0.33 11.59
C ARG A 70 -12.51 0.22 11.58
N ARG A 71 -12.74 1.36 10.91
CA ARG A 71 -14.08 1.96 10.78
C ARG A 71 -15.02 1.07 9.98
N LEU A 72 -14.54 0.50 8.87
CA LEU A 72 -15.34 -0.35 8.00
C LEU A 72 -15.56 -1.75 8.58
N SER A 73 -14.70 -2.22 9.48
CA SER A 73 -14.73 -3.60 9.93
C SER A 73 -15.87 -3.88 10.93
N ARG A 74 -16.58 -4.97 10.67
CA ARG A 74 -17.59 -5.56 11.56
C ARG A 74 -16.96 -6.19 12.82
N TYR A 75 -15.70 -6.62 12.71
CA TYR A 75 -14.93 -7.28 13.77
C TYR A 75 -13.57 -6.61 13.95
N ASP A 76 -12.80 -7.02 14.96
CA ASP A 76 -11.43 -6.52 15.11
C ASP A 76 -10.59 -6.86 13.87
N VAL A 77 -9.87 -5.86 13.37
CA VAL A 77 -8.99 -6.04 12.21
C VAL A 77 -7.78 -6.90 12.63
N PRO A 78 -7.42 -7.93 11.86
CA PRO A 78 -6.25 -8.76 12.15
C PRO A 78 -4.97 -7.92 12.32
N GLN A 79 -4.28 -8.07 13.45
CA GLN A 79 -3.05 -7.29 13.73
C GLN A 79 -1.94 -7.57 12.71
N ALA A 80 -1.85 -8.79 12.20
CA ALA A 80 -0.91 -9.15 11.14
C ALA A 80 -1.13 -8.32 9.86
N LEU A 81 -2.40 -8.11 9.46
CA LEU A 81 -2.71 -7.26 8.30
C LEU A 81 -2.30 -5.81 8.56
N LEU A 82 -2.56 -5.27 9.75
CA LEU A 82 -2.18 -3.90 10.10
C LEU A 82 -0.65 -3.71 10.12
N ALA A 83 0.09 -4.72 10.57
CA ALA A 83 1.56 -4.71 10.51
C ALA A 83 2.05 -4.74 9.06
N ASP A 84 1.46 -5.60 8.21
CA ASP A 84 1.78 -5.69 6.78
C ASP A 84 1.53 -4.36 6.05
N VAL A 85 0.39 -3.71 6.30
CA VAL A 85 0.06 -2.40 5.70
C VAL A 85 1.12 -1.37 6.06
N ARG A 86 1.49 -1.27 7.34
CA ARG A 86 2.52 -0.33 7.79
C ARG A 86 3.88 -0.62 7.17
N ASP A 87 4.30 -1.88 7.15
CA ASP A 87 5.58 -2.27 6.55
C ASP A 87 5.62 -1.93 5.06
N LEU A 88 4.58 -2.28 4.30
CA LEU A 88 4.53 -2.04 2.85
C LEU A 88 4.45 -0.55 2.51
N CYS A 89 3.62 0.23 3.20
CA CYS A 89 3.54 1.68 3.00
C CYS A 89 4.85 2.38 3.40
N SER A 90 5.53 1.92 4.47
CA SER A 90 6.80 2.52 4.91
C SER A 90 7.93 2.40 3.88
N ARG A 91 7.81 1.48 2.92
CA ARG A 91 8.80 1.28 1.86
C ARG A 91 8.66 2.30 0.72
N TYR A 92 7.50 2.93 0.57
CA TYR A 92 7.27 3.96 -0.44
C TYR A 92 8.21 5.16 -0.20
N GLY A 93 8.72 5.75 -1.28
CA GLY A 93 9.58 6.94 -1.21
C GLY A 93 11.00 6.73 -0.70
N ARG A 94 11.29 5.61 -0.01
CA ARG A 94 12.62 5.31 0.54
C ARG A 94 13.73 5.17 -0.50
N LEU A 95 13.38 4.80 -1.73
CA LEU A 95 14.25 4.80 -2.90
C LEU A 95 13.53 5.50 -4.04
N ARG A 96 14.20 6.49 -4.64
CA ARG A 96 13.64 7.35 -5.69
C ARG A 96 14.65 7.51 -6.82
N LEU A 97 14.16 7.53 -8.04
CA LEU A 97 14.94 7.96 -9.21
C LEU A 97 14.48 9.37 -9.57
N LEU A 98 15.41 10.31 -9.51
CA LEU A 98 15.20 11.70 -9.90
C LEU A 98 15.94 12.00 -11.20
N GLU A 99 15.56 13.08 -11.87
CA GLU A 99 16.33 13.59 -13.00
C GLU A 99 17.74 13.99 -12.54
N GLY A 100 18.74 13.56 -13.30
CA GLY A 100 20.15 13.87 -13.08
C GLY A 100 20.75 14.64 -14.26
N GLU A 101 22.06 14.86 -14.21
CA GLU A 101 22.78 15.57 -15.26
C GLU A 101 23.01 14.71 -16.51
N ALA A 102 23.16 15.36 -17.65
CA ALA A 102 23.57 14.73 -18.92
C ALA A 102 22.68 13.53 -19.35
N GLY A 103 21.38 13.59 -19.06
CA GLY A 103 20.41 12.55 -19.43
C GLY A 103 20.47 11.29 -18.56
N LEU A 104 21.11 11.36 -17.39
CA LEU A 104 21.15 10.27 -16.41
C LEU A 104 20.04 10.43 -15.36
N LEU A 105 19.76 9.34 -14.65
CA LEU A 105 18.91 9.34 -13.46
C LEU A 105 19.79 9.37 -12.21
N ARG A 106 19.35 10.10 -11.19
CA ARG A 106 19.95 10.12 -9.85
C ARG A 106 19.15 9.21 -8.93
N LEU A 107 19.80 8.15 -8.42
CA LEU A 107 19.25 7.33 -7.35
C LEU A 107 19.40 8.05 -6.01
N VAL A 108 18.29 8.25 -5.32
CA VAL A 108 18.20 8.89 -4.00
C VAL A 108 17.55 7.91 -3.03
N ALA A 109 18.06 7.87 -1.81
CA ALA A 109 17.46 7.13 -0.72
C ALA A 109 17.29 8.04 0.51
N ASP A 110 16.34 7.70 1.38
CA ASP A 110 16.14 8.43 2.64
C ASP A 110 17.16 8.03 3.73
N ASP A 111 17.88 6.93 3.52
CA ASP A 111 18.90 6.43 4.42
C ASP A 111 20.13 5.93 3.65
N ALA A 112 21.32 6.26 4.17
CA ALA A 112 22.61 5.91 3.59
C ALA A 112 22.85 4.39 3.59
N ALA A 113 22.36 3.66 4.60
CA ALA A 113 22.53 2.21 4.65
C ALA A 113 21.76 1.52 3.51
N LEU A 114 20.53 1.98 3.23
CA LEU A 114 19.73 1.49 2.11
C LEU A 114 20.40 1.79 0.76
N LEU A 115 20.97 2.99 0.58
CA LEU A 115 21.69 3.33 -0.64
C LEU A 115 22.92 2.42 -0.84
N LEU A 116 23.68 2.17 0.24
CA LEU A 116 24.82 1.27 0.21
C LEU A 116 24.43 -0.17 -0.12
N GLU A 117 23.32 -0.66 0.44
CA GLU A 117 22.78 -2.00 0.13
C GLU A 117 22.43 -2.12 -1.35
N VAL A 118 21.75 -1.12 -1.92
CA VAL A 118 21.37 -1.10 -3.34
C VAL A 118 22.61 -1.11 -4.25
N THR A 119 23.69 -0.43 -3.86
CA THR A 119 24.94 -0.46 -4.66
C THR A 119 25.60 -1.84 -4.73
N ARG A 120 25.23 -2.78 -3.86
CA ARG A 120 25.75 -4.16 -3.84
C ARG A 120 24.88 -5.14 -4.64
N ALA A 121 23.68 -4.73 -5.06
CA ALA A 121 22.81 -5.56 -5.87
C ALA A 121 23.38 -5.66 -7.31
N PRO A 122 23.72 -6.86 -7.83
CA PRO A 122 24.47 -7.01 -9.08
C PRO A 122 23.88 -6.26 -10.27
N GLY A 123 22.56 -6.36 -10.48
CA GLY A 123 21.88 -5.71 -11.61
C GLY A 123 21.78 -4.18 -11.48
N VAL A 124 21.88 -3.63 -10.26
CA VAL A 124 21.91 -2.17 -10.05
C VAL A 124 23.35 -1.66 -10.12
N ALA A 125 24.29 -2.39 -9.52
CA ALA A 125 25.71 -2.04 -9.48
C ALA A 125 26.29 -1.77 -10.88
N GLU A 126 25.89 -2.56 -11.88
CA GLU A 126 26.31 -2.39 -13.28
C GLU A 126 25.79 -1.09 -13.93
N LEU A 127 24.70 -0.52 -13.41
CA LEU A 127 24.05 0.68 -13.93
C LEU A 127 24.49 1.97 -13.23
N LEU A 128 25.19 1.88 -12.09
CA LEU A 128 25.58 3.03 -11.29
C LEU A 128 26.81 3.74 -11.88
N ARG A 129 26.70 5.07 -12.05
CA ARG A 129 27.83 5.95 -12.38
C ARG A 129 28.17 6.81 -11.17
N GLY A 130 29.26 6.49 -10.49
CA GLY A 130 29.74 7.22 -9.31
C GLY A 130 29.55 6.47 -7.98
N ARG A 131 29.83 7.15 -6.87
CA ARG A 131 29.67 6.63 -5.51
C ARG A 131 28.60 7.41 -4.76
N PRO A 132 27.94 6.80 -3.75
CA PRO A 132 27.06 7.53 -2.84
C PRO A 132 27.77 8.74 -2.24
N SER A 133 27.12 9.90 -2.25
CA SER A 133 27.61 11.17 -1.68
C SER A 133 26.78 11.57 -0.48
#